data_AF-A0A950CNW9-F1
#
_entry.id   AF-A0A950CNW9-F1
#
_cell.length_a   1.000
_cell.length_b   1.000
_cell.length_c   1.000
_cell.angle_alpha   90.00
_cell.angle_beta   90.00
_cell.angle_gamma   90.00
#
_symmetry.space_group_name_H-M   'P 1'
#
loop_
_entity.id
_entity.type
_entity.pdbx_description
1 polymer ?
#
loop_
_entity_poly.entity_id
_entity_poly.type
_entity_poly.pdbx_seq_one_letter_code
_entity_poly.pdbx_strand_id
1 'polypeptide(L)'
;MNATVLVVDDEERIRSSLQGILSDEGFRVVATGDAPGVLDLIALEKPEVVLLDVWMPELDGIELLRQIKQKNPVTHVIMISGHANIQNAVAATRLGAADFIEKPFSVSGLLASLEHVLGHNNSGSHITSQLAARTERASRGLHSVSIRAVAQRTITRSLVLGGQGLHSGLKTGVILHPAPVGSGITFSSLAAQSAIPARLENVSETGYNTTLSGNGHSVRTVEHLLSALHGLGISNLRIQTGDEVPSLDGSALEFCKQL
;
A
#
# COMPACT_ATOMS: atom_id res chain seq x y z
N MET A 1 8.32 -12.62 18.09
CA MET A 1 8.83 -11.61 17.15
C MET A 1 9.50 -10.53 17.99
N ASN A 2 10.48 -9.78 17.48
CA ASN A 2 11.13 -8.73 18.28
C ASN A 2 11.43 -7.48 17.45
N ALA A 3 10.54 -7.17 16.49
CA ALA A 3 10.68 -5.98 15.69
C ALA A 3 10.26 -4.75 16.49
N THR A 4 11.05 -3.67 16.40
CA THR A 4 10.77 -2.44 17.15
C THR A 4 9.98 -1.47 16.28
N VAL A 5 8.81 -1.04 16.79
CA VAL A 5 7.96 -0.03 16.17
C VAL A 5 7.96 1.23 17.03
N LEU A 6 8.27 2.37 16.43
CA LEU A 6 8.12 3.68 17.07
C LEU A 6 6.81 4.33 16.61
N VAL A 7 5.96 4.74 17.54
CA VAL A 7 4.71 5.45 17.28
C VAL A 7 4.89 6.92 17.65
N VAL A 8 4.61 7.82 16.71
CA VAL A 8 4.68 9.28 16.88
C VAL A 8 3.32 9.87 16.52
N ASP A 9 2.56 10.28 17.53
CA ASP A 9 1.18 10.77 17.38
C ASP A 9 0.84 11.62 18.60
N ASP A 10 0.27 12.81 18.45
CA ASP A 10 -0.02 13.72 19.57
C ASP A 10 -1.20 13.23 20.42
N GLU A 11 -2.09 12.40 19.85
CA GLU A 11 -3.25 11.84 20.54
C GLU A 11 -2.87 10.64 21.43
N GLU A 12 -2.91 10.81 22.76
CA GLU A 12 -2.61 9.74 23.73
C GLU A 12 -3.47 8.48 23.53
N ARG A 13 -4.73 8.67 23.11
CA ARG A 13 -5.65 7.57 22.83
C ARG A 13 -5.19 6.72 21.66
N ILE A 14 -4.66 7.34 20.60
CA ILE A 14 -4.15 6.64 19.42
C ILE A 14 -2.87 5.89 19.79
N ARG A 15 -1.94 6.55 20.49
CA ARG A 15 -0.71 5.90 20.99
C ARG A 15 -1.01 4.67 21.85
N SER A 16 -1.93 4.79 22.81
CA SER A 16 -2.30 3.68 23.70
C SER A 16 -2.96 2.52 22.94
N SER A 17 -3.82 2.85 21.96
CA SER A 17 -4.49 1.84 21.14
C SER A 17 -3.49 1.08 20.25
N LEU A 18 -2.62 1.80 19.56
CA LEU A 18 -1.55 1.22 18.73
C LEU A 18 -0.58 0.39 19.57
N GLN A 19 -0.22 0.88 20.76
CA GLN A 19 0.65 0.14 21.67
C GLN A 19 0.03 -1.19 22.09
N GLY A 20 -1.25 -1.21 22.47
CA GLY A 20 -1.96 -2.46 22.81
C GLY A 20 -1.99 -3.43 21.63
N ILE A 21 -2.51 -2.98 20.49
CA ILE A 21 -2.66 -3.81 19.28
C ILE A 21 -1.31 -4.42 18.84
N LEU A 22 -0.25 -3.62 18.77
CA LEU A 22 1.04 -4.08 18.28
C LEU A 22 1.79 -4.93 19.31
N SER A 23 1.62 -4.66 20.61
CA SER A 23 2.24 -5.49 21.65
C SER A 23 1.60 -6.89 21.69
N ASP A 24 0.29 -6.99 21.47
CA ASP A 24 -0.43 -8.27 21.39
C ASP A 24 0.07 -9.14 20.21
N GLU A 25 0.47 -8.50 19.12
CA GLU A 25 1.10 -9.15 17.95
C GLU A 25 2.61 -9.41 18.14
N GLY A 26 3.17 -9.09 19.30
CA GLY A 26 4.56 -9.38 19.67
C GLY A 26 5.59 -8.40 19.12
N PHE A 27 5.19 -7.16 18.80
CA PHE A 27 6.11 -6.07 18.50
C PHE A 27 6.58 -5.38 19.78
N ARG A 28 7.82 -4.87 19.78
CA ARG A 28 8.28 -3.96 20.81
C ARG A 28 7.87 -2.54 20.43
N VAL A 29 6.96 -1.94 21.18
CA VAL A 29 6.44 -0.61 20.85
C VAL A 29 7.06 0.46 21.75
N VAL A 30 7.62 1.48 21.12
CA VAL A 30 8.00 2.76 21.75
C VAL A 30 7.02 3.80 21.24
N ALA A 31 6.45 4.64 22.11
CA ALA A 31 5.48 5.65 21.71
C ALA A 31 5.85 7.02 22.29
N THR A 32 5.73 8.08 21.49
CA THR A 32 5.94 9.47 21.91
C THR A 32 4.88 10.38 21.29
N GLY A 33 4.43 11.38 22.04
CA GLY A 33 3.59 12.46 21.52
C GLY A 33 4.39 13.71 21.13
N ASP A 34 5.63 13.79 21.58
CA ASP A 34 6.46 14.96 21.38
C ASP A 34 7.32 14.79 20.13
N ALA A 35 7.16 15.74 19.22
CA ALA A 35 7.93 15.85 18.00
C ALA A 35 9.43 16.20 18.25
N PRO A 36 9.76 17.12 19.18
CA PRO A 36 11.14 17.35 19.60
C PRO A 36 11.68 16.10 20.32
N GLY A 37 12.69 15.45 19.73
CA GLY A 37 13.31 14.25 20.29
C GLY A 37 13.01 12.95 19.54
N VAL A 38 12.10 12.96 18.56
CA VAL A 38 11.85 11.78 17.70
C VAL A 38 13.13 11.31 17.01
N LEU A 39 13.95 12.23 16.51
CA LEU A 39 15.20 11.87 15.83
C LEU A 39 16.22 11.24 16.80
N ASP A 40 16.25 11.68 18.05
CA ASP A 40 17.14 11.13 19.07
C ASP A 40 16.64 9.74 19.51
N LEU A 41 15.33 9.57 19.65
CA LEU A 41 14.71 8.26 19.89
C LEU A 41 14.98 7.29 18.75
N ILE A 42 14.90 7.73 17.49
CA ILE A 42 15.24 6.88 16.33
C ILE A 42 16.71 6.46 16.39
N ALA A 43 17.62 7.37 16.77
CA ALA A 43 19.03 7.05 16.90
C ALA A 43 19.32 6.07 18.05
N LEU A 44 18.60 6.19 19.17
CA LEU A 44 18.74 5.36 20.36
C LEU A 44 18.11 3.98 20.20
N GLU A 45 16.83 3.95 19.85
CA GLU A 45 15.99 2.75 19.80
C GLU A 45 16.14 1.95 18.51
N LYS A 46 16.65 2.60 17.45
CA LYS A 46 16.82 2.04 16.09
C LYS A 46 15.59 1.25 15.63
N PRO A 47 14.39 1.87 15.63
CA PRO A 47 13.18 1.19 15.19
C PRO A 47 13.30 0.78 13.72
N GLU A 48 12.74 -0.38 13.39
CA GLU A 48 12.62 -0.84 12.00
C GLU A 48 11.54 -0.06 11.26
N VAL A 49 10.46 0.27 11.96
CA VAL A 49 9.33 1.05 11.43
C VAL A 49 8.95 2.18 12.38
N VAL A 50 8.69 3.35 11.81
CA VAL A 50 8.05 4.48 12.49
C VAL A 50 6.65 4.65 11.95
N LEU A 51 5.64 4.59 12.81
CA LEU A 51 4.27 5.04 12.54
C LEU A 51 4.20 6.53 12.90
N LEU A 52 3.97 7.39 11.92
CA LEU A 52 4.08 8.83 12.07
C LEU A 52 2.78 9.54 11.68
N ASP A 53 2.17 10.29 12.60
CA ASP A 53 1.05 11.17 12.25
C ASP A 53 1.51 12.31 11.33
N VAL A 54 0.66 12.65 10.35
CA VAL A 54 0.86 13.79 9.45
C VAL A 54 0.58 15.12 10.15
N TRP A 55 -0.47 15.18 10.98
CA TRP A 55 -0.91 16.43 11.58
C TRP A 55 -0.62 16.42 13.08
N MET A 56 0.46 17.08 13.49
CA MET A 56 0.73 17.35 14.92
C MET A 56 0.80 18.86 15.17
N PRO A 57 0.34 19.36 16.34
CA PRO A 57 0.23 20.79 16.62
C PRO A 57 1.56 21.56 16.53
N GLU A 58 2.68 20.91 16.86
CA GLU A 58 4.00 21.56 16.98
C GLU A 58 4.96 21.22 15.82
N LEU A 59 4.67 20.17 15.04
CA LEU A 59 5.54 19.72 13.95
C LEU A 59 4.72 19.10 12.81
N ASP A 60 5.04 19.48 11.58
CA ASP A 60 4.51 18.83 10.40
C ASP A 60 5.14 17.44 10.23
N GLY A 61 4.33 16.38 10.25
CA GLY A 61 4.79 15.00 10.07
C GLY A 61 5.49 14.77 8.74
N ILE A 62 5.15 15.53 7.69
CA ILE A 62 5.83 15.44 6.39
C ILE A 62 7.26 15.99 6.49
N GLU A 63 7.45 17.07 7.25
CA GLU A 63 8.77 17.64 7.49
C GLU A 63 9.62 16.72 8.38
N LEU A 64 9.01 16.07 9.38
CA LEU A 64 9.69 15.06 10.19
C LEU A 64 10.10 13.85 9.34
N LEU A 65 9.24 13.35 8.46
CA LEU A 65 9.57 12.30 7.51
C LEU A 65 10.82 12.66 6.68
N ARG A 66 10.88 13.89 6.15
CA ARG A 66 12.03 14.38 5.40
C ARG A 66 13.31 14.30 6.22
N GLN A 67 13.27 14.74 7.48
CA GLN A 67 14.42 14.71 8.39
C GLN A 67 14.85 13.27 8.74
N ILE A 68 13.89 12.38 9.00
CA ILE A 68 14.15 10.95 9.27
C ILE A 68 14.86 10.33 8.06
N LYS A 69 14.36 10.56 6.84
CA LYS A 69 14.95 9.95 5.63
C LYS A 69 16.32 10.53 5.27
N GLN A 70 16.60 11.77 5.63
CA GLN A 70 17.93 12.36 5.48
C GLN A 70 18.95 11.80 6.46
N LYS A 71 18.56 11.56 7.72
CA LYS A 71 19.47 11.07 8.77
C LYS A 71 19.59 9.54 8.80
N ASN A 72 18.49 8.83 8.57
CA ASN A 72 18.41 7.38 8.68
C ASN A 72 17.52 6.79 7.56
N PRO A 73 18.02 6.71 6.31
CA PRO A 73 17.23 6.30 5.15
C PRO A 73 16.73 4.85 5.24
N VAL A 74 17.37 4.01 6.06
CA VAL A 74 17.04 2.59 6.25
C VAL A 74 15.77 2.39 7.08
N THR A 75 15.47 3.29 8.02
CA THR A 75 14.26 3.18 8.85
C THR A 75 13.02 3.37 7.97
N HIS A 76 12.10 2.42 8.03
CA HIS A 76 10.83 2.56 7.32
C HIS A 76 9.91 3.53 8.06
N VAL A 77 9.14 4.31 7.32
CA VAL A 77 8.19 5.27 7.89
C VAL A 77 6.84 5.05 7.22
N ILE A 78 5.82 4.74 8.01
CA ILE A 78 4.43 4.64 7.57
C ILE A 78 3.71 5.87 8.10
N MET A 79 3.13 6.65 7.21
CA MET A 79 2.36 7.82 7.60
C MET A 79 0.96 7.42 8.02
N ILE A 80 0.43 8.04 9.07
CA ILE A 80 -0.94 7.89 9.54
C ILE A 80 -1.60 9.27 9.50
N SER A 81 -2.86 9.39 9.06
CA SER A 81 -3.54 10.70 9.03
C SER A 81 -5.05 10.60 9.09
N GLY A 82 -5.69 11.41 9.93
CA GLY A 82 -7.16 11.56 9.94
C GLY A 82 -7.72 12.52 8.87
N HIS A 83 -6.84 13.24 8.17
CA HIS A 83 -7.19 14.11 7.03
C HIS A 83 -6.43 13.64 5.80
N ALA A 84 -6.46 12.32 5.57
CA ALA A 84 -5.77 11.72 4.45
C ALA A 84 -6.36 12.24 3.14
N ASN A 85 -5.48 12.55 2.20
CA ASN A 85 -5.87 12.73 0.81
C ASN A 85 -4.75 12.20 -0.06
N ILE A 86 -5.10 11.86 -1.30
CA ILE A 86 -4.17 11.27 -2.26
C ILE A 86 -2.96 12.18 -2.52
N GLN A 87 -3.11 13.50 -2.49
CA GLN A 87 -2.01 14.41 -2.76
C GLN A 87 -0.96 14.40 -1.64
N ASN A 88 -1.40 14.40 -0.39
CA ASN A 88 -0.53 14.31 0.78
C ASN A 88 0.16 12.93 0.84
N ALA A 89 -0.58 11.86 0.55
CA ALA A 89 -0.01 10.52 0.48
C ALA A 89 1.04 10.41 -0.63
N VAL A 90 0.75 10.96 -1.82
CA VAL A 90 1.70 11.06 -2.94
C VAL A 90 2.96 11.84 -2.54
N ALA A 91 2.82 12.97 -1.85
CA ALA A 91 3.93 13.79 -1.39
C ALA A 91 4.80 13.04 -0.36
N ALA A 92 4.18 12.38 0.62
CA ALA A 92 4.87 11.62 1.64
C ALA A 92 5.65 10.43 1.05
N THR A 93 5.04 9.64 0.16
CA THR A 93 5.76 8.51 -0.45
C THR A 93 6.91 8.97 -1.35
N ARG A 94 6.78 10.12 -2.04
CA ARG A 94 7.91 10.73 -2.78
C ARG A 94 9.08 11.12 -1.88
N LEU A 95 8.82 11.48 -0.63
CA LEU A 95 9.84 11.73 0.37
C LEU A 95 10.42 10.44 1.00
N GLY A 96 9.90 9.27 0.62
CA GLY A 96 10.39 7.96 1.03
C GLY A 96 9.57 7.27 2.12
N ALA A 97 8.35 7.74 2.41
CA ALA A 97 7.41 6.96 3.22
C ALA A 97 7.17 5.60 2.55
N ALA A 98 7.15 4.53 3.35
CA ALA A 98 6.98 3.17 2.88
C ALA A 98 5.51 2.86 2.57
N ASP A 99 4.60 3.45 3.35
CA ASP A 99 3.15 3.31 3.20
C ASP A 99 2.41 4.51 3.82
N PHE A 100 1.11 4.62 3.54
CA PHE A 100 0.21 5.64 4.08
C PHE A 100 -1.12 5.00 4.54
N ILE A 101 -1.55 5.32 5.75
CA ILE A 101 -2.76 4.79 6.38
C ILE A 101 -3.67 5.95 6.80
N GLU A 102 -4.95 5.88 6.43
CA GLU A 102 -5.96 6.84 6.85
C GLU A 102 -6.60 6.44 8.20
N LYS A 103 -6.78 7.40 9.12
CA LYS A 103 -7.62 7.23 10.31
C LYS A 103 -9.09 7.48 9.90
N PRO A 104 -10.05 6.64 10.32
CA PRO A 104 -9.89 5.49 11.20
C PRO A 104 -9.33 4.26 10.46
N PHE A 105 -8.34 3.61 11.06
CA PHE A 105 -7.71 2.42 10.50
C PHE A 105 -8.25 1.13 11.15
N SER A 106 -8.26 0.04 10.39
CA SER A 106 -8.52 -1.30 10.92
C SER A 106 -7.22 -1.95 11.39
N VAL A 107 -7.32 -2.83 12.39
CA VAL A 107 -6.18 -3.65 12.87
C VAL A 107 -5.58 -4.45 11.71
N SER A 108 -6.42 -5.10 10.92
CA SER A 108 -5.96 -5.90 9.77
C SER A 108 -5.24 -5.07 8.72
N GLY A 109 -5.69 -3.84 8.45
CA GLY A 109 -5.03 -2.93 7.50
C GLY A 109 -3.66 -2.45 7.99
N LEU A 110 -3.57 -2.12 9.28
CA LEU A 110 -2.31 -1.72 9.92
C LEU A 110 -1.28 -2.87 9.90
N LEU A 111 -1.68 -4.07 10.31
CA LEU A 111 -0.78 -5.23 10.33
C LEU A 111 -0.32 -5.62 8.93
N ALA A 112 -1.22 -5.62 7.94
CA ALA A 112 -0.84 -5.89 6.55
C ALA A 112 0.19 -4.89 6.01
N SER A 113 0.06 -3.60 6.37
CA SER A 113 1.04 -2.57 6.03
C SER A 113 2.40 -2.84 6.70
N LEU A 114 2.40 -3.13 8.00
CA LEU A 114 3.61 -3.44 8.77
C LEU A 114 4.34 -4.69 8.26
N GLU A 115 3.62 -5.78 8.02
CA GLU A 115 4.19 -7.03 7.49
C GLU A 115 4.85 -6.83 6.13
N HIS A 116 4.17 -6.07 5.26
CA HIS A 116 4.69 -5.73 3.94
C HIS A 116 5.97 -4.90 4.04
N VAL A 117 5.96 -3.85 4.86
CA VAL A 117 7.11 -2.96 5.04
C VAL A 117 8.30 -3.69 5.68
N LEU A 118 8.04 -4.60 6.63
CA LEU A 118 9.06 -5.41 7.28
C LEU A 118 9.52 -6.62 6.44
N GLY A 119 8.94 -6.85 5.26
CA GLY A 119 9.34 -7.93 4.36
C GLY A 119 9.03 -9.34 4.85
N HIS A 120 8.08 -9.51 5.78
CA HIS A 120 7.70 -10.81 6.33
C HIS A 120 6.80 -11.57 5.35
N ASN A 121 7.39 -12.19 4.33
CA ASN A 121 6.71 -13.15 3.44
C ASN A 121 6.46 -14.52 4.10
N ASN A 122 5.96 -14.55 5.33
CA ASN A 122 5.80 -15.80 6.08
C ASN A 122 4.32 -16.16 6.24
N SER A 123 3.66 -16.59 5.15
CA SER A 123 2.42 -17.42 5.22
C SER A 123 1.89 -18.00 3.89
N GLY A 124 2.39 -17.60 2.71
CA GLY A 124 1.90 -18.16 1.43
C GLY A 124 2.33 -19.60 1.11
N SER A 125 3.30 -20.16 1.85
CA SER A 125 3.96 -21.43 1.48
C SER A 125 3.19 -22.69 1.93
N HIS A 126 2.38 -22.62 3.00
CA HIS A 126 1.78 -23.84 3.57
C HIS A 126 0.43 -24.27 2.97
N ILE A 127 -0.34 -23.35 2.38
CA ILE A 127 -1.62 -23.68 1.72
C ILE A 127 -1.38 -24.20 0.29
N THR A 128 -0.33 -23.70 -0.38
CA THR A 128 -0.01 -23.98 -1.78
C THR A 128 0.39 -25.44 -2.03
N SER A 129 1.05 -26.10 -1.07
CA SER A 129 1.44 -27.51 -1.21
C SER A 129 0.24 -28.48 -1.10
N GLN A 130 -0.81 -28.13 -0.35
CA GLN A 130 -1.99 -28.97 -0.21
C GLN A 130 -3.03 -28.77 -1.33
N LEU A 131 -3.17 -27.56 -1.86
CA LEU A 131 -4.05 -27.30 -3.01
C LEU A 131 -3.44 -27.80 -4.33
N ALA A 132 -2.12 -27.69 -4.54
CA ALA A 132 -1.45 -28.27 -5.70
C ALA A 132 -1.62 -29.80 -5.73
N ALA A 133 -1.47 -30.47 -4.58
CA ALA A 133 -1.59 -31.94 -4.47
C ALA A 133 -3.02 -32.47 -4.70
N ARG A 134 -4.06 -31.65 -4.50
CA ARG A 134 -5.46 -32.04 -4.82
C ARG A 134 -5.77 -31.90 -6.31
N THR A 135 -5.18 -30.92 -6.99
CA THR A 135 -5.41 -30.67 -8.42
C THR A 135 -4.76 -31.75 -9.31
N GLU A 136 -3.65 -32.36 -8.88
CA GLU A 136 -2.98 -33.45 -9.62
C GLU A 136 -3.79 -34.76 -9.64
N ARG A 137 -4.65 -35.04 -8.65
CA ARG A 137 -5.46 -36.27 -8.65
C ARG A 137 -6.70 -36.18 -9.52
N ALA A 138 -7.23 -34.98 -9.77
CA ALA A 138 -8.40 -34.76 -10.60
C ALA A 138 -8.11 -34.78 -12.12
N SER A 139 -6.83 -34.73 -12.51
CA SER A 139 -6.40 -34.58 -13.92
C SER A 139 -6.11 -35.92 -14.63
N ARG A 140 -6.41 -37.08 -14.03
CA ARG A 140 -6.22 -38.40 -14.67
C ARG A 140 -7.25 -38.74 -15.77
N GLY A 141 -8.15 -37.83 -16.16
CA GLY A 141 -9.25 -38.16 -17.09
C GLY A 141 -9.48 -37.23 -18.28
N LEU A 142 -8.85 -36.05 -18.38
CA LEU A 142 -9.18 -35.07 -19.43
C LEU A 142 -7.91 -34.46 -20.01
N HIS A 143 -7.89 -34.35 -21.34
CA HIS A 143 -6.73 -33.99 -22.17
C HIS A 143 -5.96 -32.78 -21.62
N SER A 144 -4.70 -33.01 -21.26
CA SER A 144 -3.83 -32.02 -20.63
C SER A 144 -3.36 -30.96 -21.64
N VAL A 145 -4.10 -29.87 -21.77
CA VAL A 145 -3.50 -28.60 -22.15
C VAL A 145 -2.56 -28.23 -21.01
N SER A 146 -1.25 -28.29 -21.27
CA SER A 146 -0.23 -27.87 -20.31
C SER A 146 -0.35 -26.36 -20.09
N ILE A 147 -1.23 -25.94 -19.17
CA ILE A 147 -1.26 -24.57 -18.67
C ILE A 147 0.08 -24.37 -17.96
N ARG A 148 1.04 -23.73 -18.64
CA ARG A 148 2.26 -23.24 -17.99
C ARG A 148 1.79 -22.40 -16.80
N ALA A 149 2.13 -22.81 -15.59
CA ALA A 149 1.94 -21.97 -14.42
C ALA A 149 2.75 -20.69 -14.65
N VAL A 150 2.06 -19.61 -15.01
CA VAL A 150 2.68 -18.30 -15.18
C VAL A 150 3.06 -17.82 -13.78
N ALA A 151 4.35 -17.66 -13.53
CA ALA A 151 4.84 -17.09 -12.28
C ALA A 151 4.31 -15.66 -12.15
N GLN A 152 3.61 -15.39 -11.05
CA GLN A 152 3.06 -14.07 -10.78
C GLN A 152 4.19 -13.06 -10.54
N ARG A 153 4.08 -11.85 -11.11
CA ARG A 153 5.05 -10.76 -10.93
C ARG A 153 4.40 -9.54 -10.28
N THR A 154 5.11 -8.95 -9.33
CA THR A 154 4.79 -7.70 -8.64
C THR A 154 5.97 -6.74 -8.72
N ILE A 155 5.78 -5.48 -8.32
CA ILE A 155 6.86 -4.51 -8.10
C ILE A 155 7.64 -4.84 -6.82
N THR A 156 8.90 -4.37 -6.73
CA THR A 156 9.79 -4.64 -5.59
C THR A 156 9.62 -3.67 -4.42
N ARG A 157 9.12 -2.46 -4.69
CA ARG A 157 8.90 -1.39 -3.71
C ARG A 157 7.66 -0.59 -4.09
N SER A 158 7.06 0.11 -3.13
CA SER A 158 5.94 1.00 -3.41
C SER A 158 6.33 2.09 -4.41
N LEU A 159 5.43 2.41 -5.34
CA LEU A 159 5.61 3.41 -6.38
C LEU A 159 4.52 4.48 -6.30
N VAL A 160 4.85 5.72 -6.62
CA VAL A 160 3.88 6.81 -6.64
C VAL A 160 3.91 7.62 -7.91
N LEU A 161 2.74 7.73 -8.52
CA LEU A 161 2.51 8.49 -9.72
C LEU A 161 1.48 9.57 -9.40
N GLY A 162 1.85 10.82 -9.69
CA GLY A 162 0.94 11.96 -9.60
C GLY A 162 0.64 12.44 -11.01
N GLY A 163 -0.56 12.97 -11.23
CA GLY A 163 -0.95 13.51 -12.52
C GLY A 163 -2.26 14.28 -12.42
N GLN A 164 -2.88 14.52 -13.58
CA GLN A 164 -4.18 15.17 -13.68
C GLN A 164 -5.22 14.14 -14.10
N GLY A 165 -6.37 14.10 -13.42
CA GLY A 165 -7.49 13.27 -13.83
C GLY A 165 -8.02 13.77 -15.17
N LEU A 166 -8.20 12.86 -16.12
CA LEU A 166 -8.62 13.23 -17.49
C LEU A 166 -9.99 13.90 -17.49
N HIS A 167 -10.93 13.37 -16.70
CA HIS A 167 -12.31 13.81 -16.69
C HIS A 167 -12.58 14.84 -15.60
N SER A 168 -11.89 14.76 -14.46
CA SER A 168 -12.05 15.75 -13.39
C SER A 168 -11.27 17.04 -13.65
N GLY A 169 -10.17 16.97 -14.40
CA GLY A 169 -9.20 18.06 -14.49
C GLY A 169 -8.48 18.36 -13.17
N LEU A 170 -8.72 17.57 -12.12
CA LEU A 170 -8.12 17.76 -10.80
C LEU A 170 -6.79 17.02 -10.70
N LYS A 171 -5.89 17.53 -9.86
CA LYS A 171 -4.67 16.80 -9.50
C LYS A 171 -5.04 15.55 -8.70
N THR A 172 -4.66 14.39 -9.21
CA THR A 172 -4.88 13.08 -8.59
C THR A 172 -3.56 12.29 -8.58
N GLY A 173 -3.59 11.12 -7.97
CA GLY A 173 -2.43 10.25 -7.89
C GLY A 173 -2.81 8.81 -7.63
N VAL A 174 -1.81 7.96 -7.79
CA VAL A 174 -1.92 6.54 -7.51
C VAL A 174 -0.67 6.07 -6.78
N ILE A 175 -0.90 5.26 -5.76
CA ILE A 175 0.13 4.59 -4.98
C ILE A 175 0.02 3.09 -5.30
N LEU A 176 1.11 2.51 -5.78
CA LEU A 176 1.21 1.12 -6.15
C LEU A 176 2.01 0.42 -5.08
N HIS A 177 1.46 -0.62 -4.48
CA HIS A 177 2.14 -1.43 -3.48
C HIS A 177 2.35 -2.84 -4.02
N PRO A 178 3.52 -3.45 -3.75
CA PRO A 178 3.67 -4.88 -3.87
C PRO A 178 2.51 -5.61 -3.17
N ALA A 179 2.01 -6.68 -3.78
CA ALA A 179 0.96 -7.49 -3.17
C ALA A 179 1.36 -8.97 -3.12
N PRO A 180 0.85 -9.76 -2.16
CA PRO A 180 1.15 -11.18 -2.07
C PRO A 180 0.72 -11.98 -3.30
N VAL A 181 1.31 -13.16 -3.48
CA VAL A 181 0.87 -14.11 -4.52
C VAL A 181 -0.60 -14.47 -4.31
N GLY A 182 -1.37 -14.56 -5.39
CA GLY A 182 -2.80 -14.87 -5.39
C GLY A 182 -3.73 -13.66 -5.21
N SER A 183 -3.19 -12.49 -4.84
CA SER A 183 -4.02 -11.28 -4.61
C SER A 183 -4.64 -10.69 -5.88
N GLY A 184 -3.96 -10.84 -7.02
CA GLY A 184 -4.33 -10.15 -8.25
C GLY A 184 -4.06 -8.63 -8.17
N ILE A 185 -4.62 -7.87 -9.10
CA ILE A 185 -4.60 -6.41 -9.03
C ILE A 185 -5.88 -5.95 -8.33
N THR A 186 -5.74 -5.11 -7.31
CA THR A 186 -6.86 -4.58 -6.54
C THR A 186 -6.76 -3.06 -6.41
N PHE A 187 -7.89 -2.38 -6.44
CA PHE A 187 -8.00 -0.94 -6.23
C PHE A 187 -8.65 -0.66 -4.88
N SER A 188 -8.21 0.37 -4.17
CA SER A 188 -8.87 0.86 -2.96
C SER A 188 -8.71 2.37 -2.86
N SER A 189 -9.67 3.04 -2.22
CA SER A 189 -9.44 4.39 -1.70
C SER A 189 -8.45 4.34 -0.52
N LEU A 190 -7.85 5.48 -0.16
CA LEU A 190 -7.07 5.61 1.09
C LEU A 190 -7.93 5.26 2.31
N ALA A 191 -9.20 5.67 2.28
CA ALA A 191 -10.17 5.47 3.37
C ALA A 191 -10.84 4.09 3.32
N ALA A 192 -10.86 3.46 2.15
CA ALA A 192 -11.69 2.28 1.93
C ALA A 192 -11.04 1.04 2.52
N GLN A 193 -11.76 0.41 3.46
CA GLN A 193 -11.38 -0.86 4.07
C GLN A 193 -11.52 -2.06 3.10
N SER A 194 -12.26 -1.88 2.02
CA SER A 194 -12.51 -2.92 1.02
C SER A 194 -11.85 -2.55 -0.30
N ALA A 195 -11.23 -3.53 -0.93
CA ALA A 195 -10.62 -3.35 -2.24
C ALA A 195 -11.57 -3.86 -3.33
N ILE A 196 -11.53 -3.24 -4.50
CA ILE A 196 -12.20 -3.64 -5.73
C ILE A 196 -11.19 -4.46 -6.55
N PRO A 197 -11.39 -5.78 -6.71
CA PRO A 197 -10.58 -6.56 -7.62
C PRO A 197 -10.70 -6.06 -9.07
N ALA A 198 -9.58 -5.97 -9.79
CA ALA A 198 -9.55 -5.67 -11.21
C ALA A 198 -10.04 -6.87 -12.04
N ARG A 199 -11.35 -7.13 -11.96
CA ARG A 199 -12.03 -8.26 -12.60
C ARG A 199 -13.23 -7.76 -13.38
N LEU A 200 -13.59 -8.50 -14.43
CA LEU A 200 -14.72 -8.16 -15.30
C LEU A 200 -16.03 -7.97 -14.52
N GLU A 201 -16.24 -8.76 -13.46
CA GLU A 201 -17.42 -8.67 -12.58
C GLU A 201 -17.57 -7.32 -11.86
N ASN A 202 -16.48 -6.56 -11.71
CA ASN A 202 -16.49 -5.25 -11.07
C ASN A 202 -16.48 -4.10 -12.08
N VAL A 203 -16.48 -4.37 -13.39
CA VAL A 203 -16.55 -3.33 -14.41
C VAL A 203 -17.98 -2.79 -14.49
N SER A 204 -18.17 -1.52 -14.15
CA SER A 204 -19.50 -0.88 -14.13
C SER A 204 -19.78 -0.05 -15.38
N GLU A 205 -18.76 0.54 -15.99
CA GLU A 205 -18.89 1.38 -17.19
C GLU A 205 -17.63 1.26 -18.05
N THR A 206 -17.77 1.30 -19.38
CA THR A 206 -16.66 1.28 -20.35
C THR A 206 -16.86 2.27 -21.51
N GLY A 207 -17.84 3.18 -21.43
CA GLY A 207 -18.27 4.01 -22.56
C GLY A 207 -17.24 5.09 -22.93
N TYR A 208 -16.91 5.94 -21.95
CA TYR A 208 -15.91 7.00 -22.10
C TYR A 208 -14.60 6.68 -21.37
N ASN A 209 -14.71 5.92 -20.30
CA ASN A 209 -13.61 5.37 -19.53
C ASN A 209 -14.03 4.01 -18.98
N THR A 210 -13.05 3.22 -18.52
CA THR A 210 -13.34 2.03 -17.73
C THR A 210 -13.43 2.40 -16.27
N THR A 211 -14.57 2.08 -15.66
CA THR A 211 -14.81 2.26 -14.23
C THR A 211 -14.98 0.91 -13.56
N LEU A 212 -14.26 0.71 -12.46
CA LEU A 212 -14.46 -0.39 -11.53
C LEU A 212 -15.29 0.08 -10.35
N SER A 213 -16.32 -0.69 -9.98
CA SER A 213 -17.18 -0.41 -8.83
C SER A 213 -17.32 -1.64 -7.94
N GLY A 214 -17.29 -1.43 -6.63
CA GLY A 214 -17.46 -2.50 -5.65
C GLY A 214 -17.53 -1.94 -4.24
N ASN A 215 -18.31 -2.59 -3.36
CA ASN A 215 -18.41 -2.20 -1.94
C ASN A 215 -18.64 -0.69 -1.70
N GLY A 216 -19.57 -0.10 -2.47
CA GLY A 216 -20.02 1.29 -2.30
C GLY A 216 -19.05 2.38 -2.79
N HIS A 217 -17.97 2.02 -3.47
CA HIS A 217 -17.04 2.98 -4.07
C HIS A 217 -16.68 2.58 -5.51
N SER A 218 -16.12 3.52 -6.26
CA SER A 218 -15.77 3.34 -7.67
C SER A 218 -14.47 4.06 -8.02
N VAL A 219 -13.69 3.48 -8.93
CA VAL A 219 -12.47 4.07 -9.48
C VAL A 219 -12.59 4.09 -10.99
N ARG A 220 -12.44 5.27 -11.60
CA ARG A 220 -12.55 5.47 -13.05
C ARG A 220 -11.20 5.69 -13.73
N THR A 221 -11.19 5.52 -15.05
CA THR A 221 -10.01 5.69 -15.91
C THR A 221 -8.92 4.63 -15.63
N VAL A 222 -9.31 3.40 -15.31
CA VAL A 222 -8.36 2.33 -14.92
C VAL A 222 -7.64 1.67 -16.12
N GLU A 223 -8.18 1.84 -17.32
CA GLU A 223 -7.80 1.09 -18.53
C GLU A 223 -6.34 1.26 -18.93
N HIS A 224 -5.81 2.49 -18.92
CA HIS A 224 -4.44 2.76 -19.32
C HIS A 224 -3.43 2.17 -18.32
N LEU A 225 -3.72 2.29 -17.02
CA LEU A 225 -2.89 1.72 -15.97
C LEU A 225 -2.89 0.19 -16.03
N LEU A 226 -4.07 -0.43 -16.16
CA LEU A 226 -4.19 -1.88 -16.27
C LEU A 226 -3.52 -2.42 -17.54
N SER A 227 -3.64 -1.72 -18.66
CA SER A 227 -2.96 -2.07 -19.91
C SER A 227 -1.43 -1.99 -19.77
N ALA A 228 -0.91 -0.94 -19.12
CA ALA A 228 0.51 -0.78 -18.85
C ALA A 228 1.04 -1.89 -17.91
N LEU A 229 0.31 -2.18 -16.83
CA LEU A 229 0.64 -3.26 -15.90
C LEU A 229 0.69 -4.62 -16.60
N HIS A 230 -0.31 -4.90 -17.46
CA HIS A 230 -0.35 -6.11 -18.26
C HIS A 230 0.84 -6.19 -19.23
N GLY A 231 1.17 -5.09 -19.92
CA GLY A 231 2.32 -5.02 -20.82
C GLY A 231 3.66 -5.28 -20.13
N LEU A 232 3.80 -4.91 -18.86
CA LEU A 232 4.97 -5.25 -18.04
C LEU A 232 4.93 -6.65 -17.43
N GLY A 233 3.81 -7.36 -17.57
CA GLY A 233 3.57 -8.66 -16.96
C GLY A 233 3.35 -8.61 -15.46
N ILE A 234 2.98 -7.45 -14.89
CA ILE A 234 2.62 -7.31 -13.48
C ILE A 234 1.21 -7.87 -13.29
N SER A 235 1.07 -8.77 -12.31
CA SER A 235 -0.12 -9.60 -12.10
C SER A 235 -0.60 -9.63 -10.64
N ASN A 236 0.15 -9.06 -9.71
CA ASN A 236 -0.29 -8.73 -8.36
C ASN A 236 0.12 -7.30 -8.04
N LEU A 237 -0.83 -6.52 -7.52
CA LEU A 237 -0.57 -5.17 -7.05
C LEU A 237 -1.75 -4.69 -6.20
N ARG A 238 -1.46 -3.98 -5.11
CA ARG A 238 -2.49 -3.19 -4.42
C ARG A 238 -2.34 -1.74 -4.85
N ILE A 239 -3.42 -1.17 -5.37
CA ILE A 239 -3.46 0.17 -5.96
C ILE A 239 -4.32 1.05 -5.06
N GLN A 240 -3.73 2.07 -4.46
CA GLN A 240 -4.46 3.10 -3.74
C GLN A 240 -4.61 4.34 -4.62
N THR A 241 -5.83 4.79 -4.82
CA THR A 241 -6.13 5.99 -5.62
C THR A 241 -7.45 6.62 -5.16
N GLY A 242 -7.72 7.84 -5.61
CA GLY A 242 -9.02 8.47 -5.37
C GLY A 242 -10.07 7.92 -6.34
N ASP A 243 -11.05 8.73 -6.69
CA ASP A 243 -12.11 8.30 -7.61
C ASP A 243 -11.65 8.18 -9.07
N GLU A 244 -10.45 8.67 -9.40
CA GLU A 244 -9.90 8.69 -10.75
C GLU A 244 -8.38 8.47 -10.77
N VAL A 245 -7.95 7.49 -11.57
CA VAL A 245 -6.54 7.25 -11.87
C VAL A 245 -6.00 8.41 -12.72
N PRO A 246 -4.79 8.94 -12.44
CA PRO A 246 -4.24 10.04 -13.20
C PRO A 246 -4.06 9.68 -14.68
N SER A 247 -4.45 10.62 -15.56
CA SER A 247 -3.98 10.62 -16.94
C SER A 247 -2.49 10.89 -16.91
N LEU A 248 -1.71 9.89 -17.29
CA LEU A 248 -0.33 10.11 -17.68
C LEU A 248 -0.32 10.69 -19.09
N ASP A 249 0.79 11.28 -19.53
CA ASP A 249 0.98 11.93 -20.84
C ASP A 249 0.89 10.98 -22.06
N GLY A 250 0.30 9.80 -21.88
CA GLY A 250 0.17 8.75 -22.89
C GLY A 250 1.47 8.00 -23.20
N SER A 251 2.63 8.51 -22.76
CA SER A 251 3.93 7.93 -23.11
C SER A 251 4.37 6.78 -22.20
N ALA A 252 3.70 6.60 -21.06
CA ALA A 252 4.11 5.71 -19.96
C ALA A 252 5.55 5.93 -19.48
N LEU A 253 6.21 7.04 -19.87
CA LEU A 253 7.64 7.26 -19.63
C LEU A 253 7.94 7.36 -18.13
N GLU A 254 7.06 8.02 -17.36
CA GLU A 254 7.18 8.10 -15.90
C GLU A 254 7.00 6.73 -15.22
N PHE A 255 6.24 5.81 -15.82
CA PHE A 255 6.12 4.44 -15.32
C PHE A 255 7.42 3.66 -15.55
N CYS A 256 7.96 3.74 -16.77
CA CYS A 256 9.21 3.07 -17.14
C CYS A 256 10.44 3.62 -16.40
N LYS A 257 10.44 4.90 -15.98
CA LYS A 257 11.57 5.50 -15.24
C LYS A 257 11.64 5.06 -13.78
N GLN A 258 10.53 4.64 -13.19
CA GLN A 258 10.46 4.41 -11.74
C GLN A 258 10.41 2.91 -11.35
N LEU A 259 10.14 2.02 -12.32
CA LEU A 259 10.19 0.56 -12.19
C LEU A 259 11.59 0.01 -12.47
#